data_AF-A0A2L2N477-F1
#
_entry.id   AF-A0A2L2N477-F1
#
_cell.length_a   1.000
_cell.length_b   1.000
_cell.length_c   1.000
_cell.angle_alpha   90.00
_cell.angle_beta   90.00
_cell.angle_gamma   90.00
#
_symmetry.space_group_name_H-M   'P 1'
#
loop_
_entity.id
_entity.type
_entity.pdbx_description
1 polymer ?
#
loop_
_entity_poly.entity_id
_entity_poly.type
_entity_poly.pdbx_seq_one_letter_code
_entity_poly.pdbx_strand_id
1 'polypeptide(L)'
;MEAYIDISQWWPKAEDGSLLSVYAVHRQFEGSPNEVTRHTLTVARAGRLKKADIDNLVKLARICSVLSGELVTVNDIVKIQENS
;
A
#
# COMPACT_ATOMS: atom_id res chain seq x y z
N MET A 1 11.55 -13.10 -13.74
CA MET A 1 11.60 -12.13 -12.62
C MET A 1 10.48 -11.13 -12.80
N GLU A 2 9.60 -11.01 -11.81
CA GLU A 2 8.46 -10.11 -11.83
C GLU A 2 8.47 -9.24 -10.57
N ALA A 3 8.38 -7.91 -10.73
CA ALA A 3 8.27 -6.98 -9.63
C ALA A 3 6.80 -6.62 -9.38
N TYR A 4 6.42 -6.50 -8.12
CA TYR A 4 5.08 -6.09 -7.69
C TYR A 4 5.14 -5.30 -6.40
N ILE A 5 4.09 -4.54 -6.13
CA ILE A 5 3.95 -3.79 -4.88
C ILE A 5 3.05 -4.58 -3.93
N ASP A 6 3.52 -4.76 -2.71
CA ASP A 6 2.79 -5.38 -1.60
C ASP A 6 2.87 -4.51 -0.36
N ILE A 7 1.71 -4.02 0.07
CA ILE A 7 1.57 -3.18 1.27
C ILE A 7 0.82 -3.88 2.40
N SER A 8 0.52 -5.18 2.27
CA SER A 8 -0.31 -5.94 3.21
C SER A 8 0.26 -5.95 4.64
N GLN A 9 1.59 -5.93 4.77
CA GLN A 9 2.29 -5.97 6.06
C GLN A 9 2.01 -4.73 6.94
N TRP A 10 1.82 -3.56 6.34
CA TRP A 10 1.56 -2.30 7.08
C TRP A 10 0.07 -1.97 7.16
N TRP A 11 -0.78 -2.95 6.86
CA TRP A 11 -2.21 -2.72 6.82
C TRP A 11 -2.80 -2.68 8.24
N PRO A 12 -3.51 -1.62 8.63
CA PRO A 12 -4.01 -1.45 10.00
C PRO A 12 -5.10 -2.46 10.35
N LYS A 13 -5.14 -2.83 11.62
CA LYS A 13 -6.21 -3.63 12.23
C LYS A 13 -7.21 -2.73 12.95
N ALA A 14 -8.48 -3.12 12.92
CA ALA A 14 -9.53 -2.59 13.77
C ALA A 14 -9.39 -3.10 15.21
N GLU A 15 -10.20 -2.58 16.12
CA GLU A 15 -10.23 -2.97 17.53
C GLU A 15 -10.55 -4.45 17.74
N ASP A 16 -11.34 -5.05 16.84
CA ASP A 16 -11.68 -6.47 16.84
C ASP A 16 -10.56 -7.37 16.27
N GLY A 17 -9.41 -6.78 15.90
CA GLY A 17 -8.28 -7.48 15.29
C GLY A 17 -8.44 -7.78 13.80
N SER A 18 -9.60 -7.48 13.20
CA SER A 18 -9.82 -7.60 11.76
C SER A 18 -9.04 -6.53 11.00
N LEU A 19 -8.72 -6.76 9.72
CA LEU A 19 -8.05 -5.74 8.91
C LEU A 19 -9.06 -4.66 8.50
N LEU A 20 -8.68 -3.38 8.60
CA LEU A 20 -9.53 -2.30 8.10
C LEU A 20 -9.89 -2.49 6.62
N SER A 21 -11.10 -2.09 6.24
CA SER A 21 -11.52 -2.15 4.84
C SER A 21 -10.68 -1.18 3.99
N VAL A 22 -10.51 -1.49 2.69
CA VAL A 22 -9.85 -0.57 1.75
C VAL A 22 -10.56 0.78 1.70
N TYR A 23 -11.89 0.77 1.78
CA TYR A 23 -12.67 2.00 1.84
C TYR A 23 -12.32 2.85 3.06
N ALA A 24 -12.26 2.26 4.26
CA ALA A 24 -11.92 2.97 5.48
C ALA A 24 -10.53 3.60 5.41
N VAL A 25 -9.52 2.88 4.89
CA VAL A 25 -8.17 3.42 4.71
C VAL A 25 -8.16 4.52 3.64
N HIS A 26 -8.79 4.31 2.48
CA HIS A 26 -8.86 5.31 1.42
C HIS A 26 -9.47 6.64 1.91
N ARG A 27 -10.53 6.57 2.72
CA ARG A 27 -11.18 7.76 3.31
C ARG A 27 -10.26 8.59 4.19
N GLN A 28 -9.20 8.02 4.78
CA GLN A 28 -8.23 8.77 5.58
C GLN A 28 -7.28 9.63 4.74
N PHE A 29 -7.12 9.30 3.45
CA PHE A 29 -6.18 9.96 2.53
C PHE A 29 -6.88 10.72 1.39
N GLU A 30 -8.21 10.67 1.32
CA GLU A 30 -9.01 11.39 0.32
C GLU A 30 -8.77 12.91 0.43
N GLY A 31 -8.41 13.56 -0.68
CA GLY A 31 -8.02 14.97 -0.73
C GLY A 31 -6.62 15.29 -0.21
N SER A 32 -5.85 14.29 0.23
CA SER A 32 -4.48 14.49 0.71
C SER A 32 -3.44 14.40 -0.42
N PRO A 33 -2.20 14.90 -0.21
CA PRO A 33 -1.10 14.70 -1.15
C PRO A 33 -0.76 13.22 -1.41
N ASN A 34 -1.16 12.33 -0.50
CA ASN A 34 -0.92 10.89 -0.58
C ASN A 34 -2.12 10.13 -1.17
N GLU A 35 -3.14 10.82 -1.69
CA GLU A 35 -4.30 10.16 -2.27
C GLU A 35 -3.91 9.27 -3.46
N VAL A 36 -4.36 8.02 -3.39
CA VAL A 36 -4.31 7.02 -4.46
C VAL A 36 -5.70 6.46 -4.67
N THR A 37 -5.99 5.95 -5.87
CA THR A 37 -7.30 5.37 -6.14
C THR A 37 -7.58 4.15 -5.25
N ARG A 38 -8.86 3.90 -4.92
CA ARG A 38 -9.29 2.67 -4.24
C ARG A 38 -8.81 1.40 -4.95
N HIS A 39 -8.78 1.41 -6.29
CA HIS A 39 -8.30 0.27 -7.06
C HIS A 39 -6.81 0.02 -6.81
N THR A 40 -5.97 1.05 -6.94
CA THR A 40 -4.53 0.98 -6.63
C THR A 40 -4.29 0.41 -5.24
N LEU A 41 -4.99 0.96 -4.24
CA LEU A 41 -4.86 0.54 -2.84
C LEU A 41 -5.31 -0.92 -2.63
N THR A 42 -6.41 -1.35 -3.27
CA THR A 42 -6.90 -2.73 -3.22
C THR A 42 -5.88 -3.71 -3.79
N VAL A 43 -5.35 -3.42 -4.98
CA VAL A 43 -4.45 -4.33 -5.70
C VAL A 43 -3.07 -4.38 -5.03
N ALA A 44 -2.59 -3.25 -4.51
CA ALA A 44 -1.34 -3.19 -3.72
C ALA A 44 -1.48 -3.97 -2.40
N ARG A 45 -2.59 -3.82 -1.67
CA ARG A 45 -2.85 -4.61 -0.46
C ARG A 45 -2.91 -6.11 -0.76
N ALA A 46 -3.38 -6.49 -1.93
CA ALA A 46 -3.43 -7.89 -2.34
C ALA A 46 -2.06 -8.44 -2.80
N GLY A 47 -0.99 -7.62 -2.83
CA GLY A 47 0.32 -8.00 -3.33
C GLY A 47 0.35 -8.27 -4.84
N ARG A 48 -0.47 -7.56 -5.63
CA ARG A 48 -0.65 -7.84 -7.06
C ARG A 48 -0.41 -6.63 -7.96
N LEU A 49 0.01 -5.50 -7.41
CA LEU A 49 0.13 -4.27 -8.20
C LEU A 49 1.47 -4.28 -8.96
N LYS A 50 1.41 -4.69 -10.23
CA LYS A 50 2.59 -4.86 -11.09
C LYS A 50 3.03 -3.57 -11.79
N LYS A 51 2.12 -2.61 -11.95
CA LYS A 51 2.37 -1.35 -12.65
C LYS A 51 1.81 -0.20 -11.83
N ALA A 52 2.67 0.72 -11.45
CA ALA A 52 2.33 1.99 -10.84
C ALA A 52 3.28 3.05 -11.39
N ASP A 53 2.78 4.26 -11.59
CA ASP A 53 3.66 5.41 -11.79
C ASP A 53 4.48 5.70 -10.52
N ILE A 54 5.52 6.51 -10.69
CA ILE A 54 6.46 6.85 -9.62
C ILE A 54 5.73 7.59 -8.47
N ASP A 55 4.76 8.44 -8.80
CA ASP A 55 3.99 9.18 -7.80
C ASP A 55 3.22 8.23 -6.90
N ASN A 56 2.52 7.24 -7.47
CA ASN A 56 1.79 6.23 -6.72
C ASN A 56 2.70 5.38 -5.86
N LEU A 57 3.92 5.04 -6.31
CA LEU A 57 4.90 4.33 -5.47
C LEU A 57 5.25 5.15 -4.21
N VAL A 58 5.57 6.43 -4.38
CA VAL A 58 5.92 7.33 -3.27
C VAL A 58 4.73 7.49 -2.32
N LYS A 59 3.52 7.69 -2.86
CA LYS A 59 2.29 7.85 -2.07
C LYS A 59 1.96 6.59 -1.27
N LEU A 60 2.07 5.40 -1.88
CA LEU A 60 1.85 4.13 -1.19
C LEU A 60 2.84 3.93 -0.04
N ALA A 61 4.13 4.22 -0.24
CA ALA A 61 5.12 4.15 0.83
C ALA A 61 4.79 5.11 1.97
N ARG A 62 4.39 6.35 1.66
CA ARG A 62 3.96 7.34 2.67
C ARG A 62 2.69 6.92 3.40
N ILE A 63 1.72 6.33 2.71
CA ILE A 63 0.53 5.75 3.34
C ILE A 63 0.98 4.68 4.34
N CYS A 64 1.84 3.74 3.95
CA CYS A 64 2.35 2.71 4.85
C CYS A 64 3.08 3.29 6.06
N SER A 65 3.87 4.36 5.88
CA SER A 65 4.53 5.04 7.00
C SER A 65 3.53 5.63 7.99
N VAL A 66 2.48 6.29 7.49
CA VAL A 66 1.41 6.84 8.34
C VAL A 66 0.67 5.74 9.09
N LEU A 67 0.34 4.64 8.41
CA LEU A 67 -0.44 3.55 8.99
C LEU A 67 0.32 2.74 10.04
N SER A 68 1.63 2.57 9.85
CA SER A 68 2.48 1.80 10.77
C SER A 68 3.11 2.63 11.89
N GLY A 69 3.20 3.96 11.72
CA GLY A 69 3.94 4.83 12.63
C GLY A 69 5.46 4.76 12.47
N GLU A 70 5.95 4.02 11.47
CA GLU A 70 7.38 3.84 11.18
C GLU A 70 7.73 4.37 9.78
N LEU A 71 9.02 4.54 9.49
CA LEU A 71 9.46 4.95 8.16
C LEU A 71 9.39 3.76 7.19
N VAL A 72 8.48 3.81 6.23
CA VAL A 72 8.37 2.87 5.10
C VAL A 72 8.78 3.57 3.81
N THR A 73 9.67 2.93 3.06
CA THR A 73 10.22 3.42 1.80
C THR A 73 9.67 2.63 0.60
N VAL A 74 9.93 3.13 -0.61
CA VAL A 74 9.54 2.43 -1.85
C VAL A 74 10.19 1.05 -1.93
N ASN A 75 11.43 0.90 -1.47
CA ASN A 75 12.13 -0.38 -1.51
C ASN A 75 11.51 -1.42 -0.57
N ASP A 76 10.85 -0.98 0.50
CA ASP A 76 10.20 -1.89 1.44
C ASP A 76 8.95 -2.53 0.81
N ILE A 77 8.18 -1.73 0.07
CA ILE A 77 6.91 -2.15 -0.53
C ILE A 77 7.07 -2.86 -1.88
N VAL A 78 8.19 -2.68 -2.58
CA VAL A 78 8.49 -3.35 -3.85
C VAL A 78 9.06 -4.74 -3.56
N LYS A 79 8.37 -5.77 -4.06
CA LYS A 79 8.77 -7.18 -3.96
C LYS A 79 9.16 -7.69 -5.35
N ILE A 80 10.10 -8.62 -5.37
CA ILE A 80 10.59 -9.27 -6.58
C ILE A 80 10.36 -10.76 -6.43
N GLN A 81 9.62 -11.34 -7.36
CA GLN A 81 9.46 -12.79 -7.49
C GLN A 81 10.38 -13.28 -8.60
N GLU A 82 11.34 -14.13 -8.25
CA GLU A 82 12.09 -14.90 -9.23
C GLU A 82 11.23 -16.10 -9.66
N ASN A 83 11.00 -16.24 -10.97
CA ASN A 83 10.35 -17.42 -11.52
C ASN A 83 11.48 -18.42 -11.76
N SER A 84 11.62 -19.38 -10.84
CA SER A 84 12.47 -20.56 -11.04
C SER A 84 11.86 -21.51 -12.06
#